data_AF-A0A4Y7IT52-F1
#
_entry.id   AF-A0A4Y7IT52-F1
#
_cell.length_a   1.000
_cell.length_b   1.000
_cell.length_c   1.000
_cell.angle_alpha   90.00
_cell.angle_beta   90.00
_cell.angle_gamma   90.00
#
_symmetry.space_group_name_H-M   'P 1'
#
loop_
_entity.id
_entity.type
_entity.pdbx_description
1 polymer ?
#
loop_
_entity_poly.entity_id
_entity_poly.type
_entity_poly.pdbx_seq_one_letter_code
_entity_poly.pdbx_strand_id
1 'polypeptide(L)'
;MERSEHGNRSETNTDYPFPLLCFLKLHTYTRVQVSIDICGVDHPSRKRRFEVVHNLLSTRYNSRIRVQTSTNEVTRISPVVSPFPSAVRWEREVWDMFGVSSINHPDLRRISTDHGFEGHHYEKNLPMSGYVDVRYDDPEKRVVSEPIEMTQEFRYFDSASPWEERSDV
;
A
#
# COMPACT_ATOMS: atom_id res chain seq x y z
N MET A 1 -0.77 -11.14 -19.23
CA MET A 1 -1.10 -11.86 -17.99
C MET A 1 -0.03 -12.90 -17.81
N GLU A 2 0.97 -12.59 -16.98
CA GLU A 2 2.02 -13.56 -16.66
C GLU A 2 1.45 -14.56 -15.67
N ARG A 3 1.59 -15.85 -15.98
CA ARG A 3 1.14 -16.95 -15.13
C ARG A 3 2.38 -17.49 -14.42
N SER A 4 2.49 -17.22 -13.13
CA SER A 4 3.46 -17.88 -12.25
C SER A 4 2.74 -18.85 -11.33
N GLU A 5 3.46 -19.85 -10.82
CA GLU A 5 2.94 -20.77 -9.80
C GLU A 5 2.51 -20.04 -8.52
N HIS A 6 3.18 -18.91 -8.25
CA HIS A 6 2.96 -18.04 -7.09
C HIS A 6 1.70 -17.16 -7.21
N GLY A 7 1.08 -17.06 -8.39
CA GLY A 7 -0.21 -16.39 -8.60
C GLY A 7 -0.30 -15.63 -9.91
N ASN A 8 -1.50 -15.59 -10.49
CA ASN A 8 -1.73 -14.90 -11.76
C ASN A 8 -1.69 -13.37 -11.59
N ARG A 9 -0.71 -12.74 -12.24
CA ARG A 9 -0.52 -11.28 -12.24
C ARG A 9 -1.08 -10.66 -13.52
N SER A 10 -1.93 -9.66 -13.35
CA SER A 10 -2.40 -8.78 -14.41
C SER A 10 -1.91 -7.37 -14.13
N GLU A 11 -1.02 -6.87 -14.97
CA GLU A 11 -0.58 -5.47 -14.92
C GLU A 11 -1.51 -4.57 -15.71
N THR A 12 -1.81 -3.40 -15.15
CA THR A 12 -2.64 -2.38 -15.78
C THR A 12 -2.05 -0.99 -15.71
N ASN A 13 -2.42 -0.15 -16.66
CA ASN A 13 -2.15 1.29 -16.60
C ASN A 13 -3.09 1.97 -15.58
N THR A 14 -2.69 3.15 -15.10
CA THR A 14 -3.36 3.95 -14.07
C THR A 14 -4.79 4.35 -14.41
N ASP A 15 -5.12 4.45 -15.70
CA ASP A 15 -6.38 5.03 -16.16
C ASP A 15 -7.52 3.99 -16.23
N TYR A 16 -7.18 2.70 -16.30
CA TYR A 16 -8.13 1.63 -16.52
C TYR A 16 -8.36 0.63 -15.35
N PRO A 17 -7.96 0.88 -14.08
CA PRO A 17 -8.21 -0.09 -13.02
C PRO A 17 -9.70 -0.22 -12.72
N PHE A 18 -10.46 0.87 -12.73
CA PHE A 18 -11.91 0.82 -12.46
C PHE A 18 -12.69 0.00 -13.51
N PRO A 19 -12.55 0.25 -14.83
CA PRO A 19 -13.20 -0.58 -15.84
C PRO A 19 -12.82 -2.06 -15.75
N LEU A 20 -11.53 -2.37 -15.50
CA LEU A 20 -11.08 -3.75 -15.37
C LEU A 20 -11.70 -4.43 -14.15
N LEU A 21 -11.70 -3.77 -13.00
CA LEU A 21 -12.25 -4.34 -11.77
C LEU A 21 -13.76 -4.55 -11.86
N CYS A 22 -14.48 -3.61 -12.49
CA CYS A 22 -15.89 -3.78 -12.83
C CYS A 22 -16.13 -4.96 -13.77
N PHE A 23 -15.31 -5.11 -14.82
CA PHE A 23 -15.38 -6.26 -15.73
C PHE A 23 -15.15 -7.57 -14.98
N LEU A 24 -14.09 -7.68 -14.20
CA LEU A 24 -13.76 -8.90 -13.45
C LEU A 24 -14.91 -9.27 -12.49
N LYS A 25 -15.53 -8.28 -11.84
CA LYS A 25 -16.64 -8.49 -10.90
C LYS A 25 -17.92 -8.95 -11.58
N LEU A 26 -18.30 -8.33 -12.71
CA LEU A 26 -19.59 -8.55 -13.37
C LEU A 26 -19.58 -9.70 -14.38
N HIS A 27 -18.44 -9.98 -15.01
CA HIS A 27 -18.37 -10.96 -16.08
C HIS A 27 -18.62 -12.40 -15.57
N THR A 28 -19.49 -13.12 -16.27
CA THR A 28 -20.02 -14.43 -15.84
C THR A 28 -18.93 -15.44 -15.52
N TYR A 29 -17.87 -15.50 -16.34
CA TYR A 29 -16.80 -16.49 -16.20
C TYR A 29 -15.73 -16.14 -15.15
N THR A 30 -15.63 -14.88 -14.71
CA THR A 30 -14.59 -14.46 -13.73
C THR A 30 -15.19 -14.23 -12.36
N ARG A 31 -16.31 -13.50 -12.30
CA ARG A 31 -17.13 -13.22 -11.10
C ARG A 31 -16.32 -13.06 -9.81
N VAL A 32 -15.36 -12.14 -9.78
CA VAL A 32 -14.62 -11.84 -8.53
C VAL A 32 -15.50 -10.98 -7.62
N GLN A 33 -15.99 -11.59 -6.54
CA GLN A 33 -16.96 -10.93 -5.66
C GLN A 33 -16.31 -10.27 -4.46
N VAL A 34 -15.13 -10.74 -4.05
CA VAL A 34 -14.48 -10.35 -2.81
C VAL A 34 -13.15 -9.68 -3.10
N SER A 35 -12.98 -8.47 -2.59
CA SER A 35 -11.67 -7.81 -2.46
C SER A 35 -11.07 -8.25 -1.13
N ILE A 36 -9.88 -8.86 -1.18
CA ILE A 36 -9.17 -9.42 -0.03
C ILE A 36 -8.24 -8.38 0.58
N ASP A 37 -7.44 -7.73 -0.27
CA ASP A 37 -6.57 -6.64 0.13
C ASP A 37 -6.40 -5.60 -0.97
N ILE A 38 -5.89 -4.44 -0.55
CA ILE A 38 -5.25 -3.47 -1.42
C ILE A 38 -3.97 -3.04 -0.71
N CYS A 39 -2.82 -3.24 -1.35
CA CYS A 39 -1.52 -2.96 -0.78
C CYS A 39 -0.72 -2.02 -1.68
N GLY A 40 0.08 -1.15 -1.08
CA GLY A 40 1.09 -0.36 -1.78
C GLY A 40 2.47 -1.02 -1.67
N VAL A 41 3.29 -0.86 -2.71
CA VAL A 41 4.69 -1.25 -2.73
C VAL A 41 5.52 -0.08 -3.25
N ASP A 42 6.59 0.26 -2.54
CA ASP A 42 7.52 1.33 -2.94
C ASP A 42 8.78 0.75 -3.63
N HIS A 43 8.95 1.12 -4.89
CA HIS A 43 10.10 0.81 -5.74
C HIS A 43 10.86 2.11 -6.11
N PRO A 44 11.80 2.58 -5.27
CA PRO A 44 12.48 3.87 -5.47
C PRO A 44 13.35 3.92 -6.74
N SER A 45 13.77 2.77 -7.27
CA SER A 45 14.54 2.67 -8.52
C SER A 45 13.71 2.88 -9.79
N ARG A 46 12.37 2.81 -9.71
CA ARG A 46 11.48 2.92 -10.88
C ARG A 46 10.97 4.36 -11.02
N LYS A 47 10.75 4.81 -12.27
CA LYS A 47 10.13 6.11 -12.56
C LYS A 47 8.71 6.22 -11.98
N ARG A 48 7.95 5.12 -12.07
CA ARG A 48 6.69 4.92 -11.35
C ARG A 48 7.00 4.25 -10.02
N ARG A 49 7.22 5.10 -9.00
CA ARG A 49 7.74 4.69 -7.69
C ARG A 49 6.81 3.73 -6.98
N PHE A 50 5.50 3.99 -7.01
CA PHE A 50 4.53 3.20 -6.25
C PHE A 50 3.83 2.19 -7.13
N GLU A 51 3.55 1.02 -6.56
CA GLU A 51 2.74 -0.02 -7.16
C GLU A 51 1.60 -0.37 -6.23
N VAL A 52 0.37 -0.21 -6.71
CA VAL A 52 -0.85 -0.56 -5.98
C VAL A 52 -1.31 -1.93 -6.46
N VAL A 53 -1.42 -2.86 -5.52
CA VAL A 53 -1.76 -4.25 -5.75
C VAL A 53 -3.14 -4.52 -5.16
N HIS A 54 -4.05 -5.04 -5.98
CA HIS A 54 -5.35 -5.50 -5.57
C HIS A 54 -5.38 -7.03 -5.61
N ASN A 55 -5.49 -7.69 -4.45
CA ASN A 55 -5.76 -9.12 -4.41
C ASN A 55 -7.27 -9.37 -4.31
N LEU A 56 -7.77 -10.13 -5.29
CA LEU A 56 -9.19 -10.42 -5.46
C LEU A 56 -9.45 -11.92 -5.45
N LEU A 57 -10.62 -12.31 -4.94
CA LEU A 57 -11.06 -13.68 -4.85
C LEU A 57 -12.41 -13.88 -5.55
N SER A 58 -12.47 -14.90 -6.40
CA SER A 58 -13.70 -15.47 -6.92
C SER A 58 -14.11 -16.66 -6.05
N THR A 59 -15.15 -16.50 -5.25
CA THR A 59 -15.70 -17.57 -4.39
C THR A 59 -16.37 -18.67 -5.22
N ARG A 60 -16.95 -18.33 -6.37
CA ARG A 60 -17.63 -19.29 -7.25
C ARG A 60 -16.67 -20.23 -7.98
N TYR A 61 -15.55 -19.68 -8.44
CA TYR A 61 -14.56 -20.42 -9.23
C TYR A 61 -13.32 -20.82 -8.42
N ASN A 62 -13.32 -20.50 -7.11
CA ASN A 62 -12.20 -20.72 -6.19
C ASN A 62 -10.85 -20.27 -6.79
N SER A 63 -10.85 -19.11 -7.45
CA SER A 63 -9.69 -18.57 -8.16
C SER A 63 -9.31 -17.22 -7.59
N ARG A 64 -8.00 -16.96 -7.51
CA ARG A 64 -7.43 -15.69 -7.08
C ARG A 64 -6.76 -15.00 -8.24
N ILE A 65 -6.90 -13.69 -8.30
CA ILE A 65 -6.27 -12.84 -9.31
C ILE A 65 -5.67 -11.64 -8.60
N ARG A 66 -4.45 -11.28 -9.01
CA ARG A 66 -3.77 -10.07 -8.56
C ARG A 66 -3.74 -9.06 -9.70
N VAL A 67 -4.30 -7.87 -9.45
CA VAL A 67 -4.23 -6.75 -10.39
C VAL A 67 -3.24 -5.73 -9.84
N GLN A 68 -2.25 -5.36 -10.63
CA GLN A 68 -1.19 -4.43 -10.22
C GLN A 68 -1.21 -3.19 -11.10
N THR A 69 -1.13 -2.02 -10.46
CA THR A 69 -1.15 -0.72 -11.13
C THR A 69 0.02 0.12 -10.63
N SER A 70 0.87 0.58 -11.55
CA SER A 70 2.01 1.42 -11.18
C SER A 70 1.65 2.90 -11.27
N THR A 71 1.97 3.68 -10.24
CA THR A 71 1.66 5.10 -10.09
C THR A 71 2.87 5.91 -9.61
N ASN A 72 2.79 7.24 -9.73
CA ASN A 72 3.73 8.19 -9.14
C ASN A 72 3.15 8.79 -7.85
N GLU A 73 3.96 9.59 -7.15
CA GLU A 73 3.55 10.33 -5.94
C GLU A 73 2.38 11.30 -6.17
N VAL A 74 2.35 11.96 -7.33
CA VAL A 74 1.38 13.03 -7.64
C VAL A 74 0.15 12.51 -8.37
N THR A 75 0.28 11.40 -9.10
CA THR A 75 -0.79 10.89 -9.96
C THR A 75 -1.86 10.22 -9.12
N ARG A 76 -3.09 10.73 -9.24
CA ARG A 76 -4.24 10.16 -8.53
C ARG A 76 -4.78 8.94 -9.27
N ILE A 77 -5.11 7.89 -8.52
CA ILE A 77 -5.68 6.65 -9.07
C ILE A 77 -7.22 6.71 -9.11
N SER A 78 -7.84 5.91 -9.98
CA SER A 78 -9.30 5.76 -9.98
C SER A 78 -9.77 4.97 -8.75
N PRO A 79 -10.87 5.36 -8.09
CA PRO A 79 -11.34 4.70 -6.88
C PRO A 79 -11.94 3.34 -7.17
N VAL A 80 -11.77 2.40 -6.23
CA VAL A 80 -12.28 1.02 -6.28
C VAL A 80 -13.44 0.82 -5.29
N VAL A 81 -13.74 1.83 -4.48
CA VAL A 81 -14.85 1.85 -3.50
C VAL A 81 -16.22 1.49 -4.11
N SER A 82 -16.50 1.96 -5.33
CA SER A 82 -17.79 1.70 -6.00
C SER A 82 -18.02 0.20 -6.29
N PRO A 83 -17.11 -0.52 -6.97
CA PRO A 83 -17.24 -1.96 -7.13
C PRO A 83 -17.01 -2.73 -5.83
N PHE A 84 -16.18 -2.26 -4.90
CA PHE A 84 -15.90 -2.98 -3.65
C PHE A 84 -16.02 -2.04 -2.45
N PRO A 85 -17.14 -2.04 -1.71
CA PRO A 85 -17.32 -1.19 -0.54
C PRO A 85 -16.29 -1.44 0.57
N SER A 86 -15.72 -2.64 0.63
CA SER A 86 -14.62 -2.97 1.56
C SER A 86 -13.33 -2.20 1.26
N ALA A 87 -13.14 -1.72 0.02
CA ALA A 87 -11.96 -0.98 -0.42
C ALA A 87 -11.74 0.37 0.28
N VAL A 88 -12.78 0.95 0.89
CA VAL A 88 -12.69 2.26 1.57
C VAL A 88 -11.56 2.28 2.60
N ARG A 89 -11.43 1.22 3.40
CA ARG A 89 -10.42 1.18 4.45
C ARG A 89 -9.01 1.02 3.87
N TRP A 90 -8.85 0.13 2.90
CA TRP A 90 -7.54 -0.15 2.31
C TRP A 90 -7.03 1.01 1.45
N GLU A 91 -7.90 1.71 0.71
CA GLU A 91 -7.48 2.91 -0.02
C GLU A 91 -7.00 4.02 0.92
N ARG A 92 -7.65 4.18 2.08
CA ARG A 92 -7.19 5.11 3.12
C ARG A 92 -5.86 4.69 3.73
N GLU A 93 -5.67 3.40 3.97
CA GLU A 93 -4.42 2.86 4.49
C GLU A 93 -3.26 3.06 3.51
N VAL A 94 -3.48 2.80 2.22
CA VAL A 94 -2.49 3.05 1.17
C VAL A 94 -2.15 4.54 1.08
N TRP A 95 -3.13 5.42 1.22
CA TRP A 95 -2.88 6.87 1.27
C TRP A 95 -2.08 7.29 2.51
N ASP A 96 -2.42 6.77 3.69
CA ASP A 96 -1.73 7.10 4.94
C ASP A 96 -0.26 6.63 4.92
N MET A 97 -0.03 5.42 4.42
CA MET A 97 1.28 4.75 4.46
C MET A 97 2.21 5.10 3.30
N PHE A 98 1.67 5.31 2.09
CA PHE A 98 2.45 5.53 0.86
C PHE A 98 2.15 6.85 0.15
N GLY A 99 1.14 7.62 0.61
CA GLY A 99 0.78 8.90 -0.01
C GLY A 99 0.02 8.82 -1.33
N VAL A 100 -0.27 7.62 -1.83
CA VAL A 100 -1.03 7.44 -3.08
C VAL A 100 -2.49 7.85 -2.86
N SER A 101 -2.96 8.83 -3.64
CA SER A 101 -4.32 9.37 -3.50
C SER A 101 -5.28 8.84 -4.56
N SER A 102 -6.51 8.53 -4.14
CA SER A 102 -7.62 8.15 -5.03
C SER A 102 -8.49 9.36 -5.41
N ILE A 103 -8.95 9.43 -6.65
CA ILE A 103 -9.91 10.43 -7.12
C ILE A 103 -11.29 10.11 -6.53
N ASN A 104 -12.02 11.10 -6.03
CA ASN A 104 -13.41 10.96 -5.55
C ASN A 104 -13.62 9.92 -4.42
N HIS A 105 -12.62 9.67 -3.58
CA HIS A 105 -12.81 8.86 -2.39
C HIS A 105 -13.73 9.58 -1.37
N PRO A 106 -14.70 8.90 -0.73
CA PRO A 106 -15.70 9.56 0.11
C PRO A 106 -15.15 10.17 1.41
N ASP A 107 -14.14 9.56 2.03
CA ASP A 107 -13.48 10.05 3.26
C ASP A 107 -12.00 9.69 3.23
N LEU A 108 -11.17 10.50 2.56
CA LEU A 108 -9.72 10.26 2.50
C LEU A 108 -9.02 11.02 3.63
N ARG A 109 -8.73 10.30 4.72
CA ARG A 109 -7.97 10.77 5.87
C ARG A 109 -7.18 9.63 6.49
N ARG A 110 -6.20 9.98 7.33
CA ARG A 110 -5.31 9.04 8.02
C ARG A 110 -6.15 8.04 8.83
N ILE A 111 -5.64 6.82 8.99
CA ILE A 111 -6.36 5.76 9.70
C ILE A 111 -5.49 5.01 10.70
N SER A 112 -4.21 4.82 10.38
CA SER A 112 -3.30 4.02 11.18
C SER A 112 -2.27 4.89 11.90
N THR A 113 -1.85 5.99 11.30
CA THR A 113 -0.89 6.92 11.90
C THR A 113 -1.56 7.93 12.82
N ASP A 114 -0.77 8.54 13.71
CA ASP A 114 -1.24 9.60 14.60
C ASP A 114 -1.73 10.83 13.80
N HIS A 115 -2.65 11.58 14.39
CA HIS A 115 -3.29 12.73 13.76
C HIS A 115 -2.31 13.83 13.34
N GLY A 116 -1.23 14.03 14.11
CA GLY A 116 -0.18 15.01 13.83
C GLY A 116 0.99 14.46 13.02
N PHE A 117 0.90 13.23 12.50
CA PHE A 117 2.04 12.61 11.84
C PHE A 117 2.40 13.29 10.52
N GLU A 118 3.67 13.67 10.38
CA GLU A 118 4.22 14.27 9.17
C GLU A 118 4.86 13.21 8.26
N GLY A 119 4.44 13.17 7.00
CA GLY A 119 4.92 12.20 6.01
C GLY A 119 4.12 10.89 5.93
N HIS A 120 4.74 9.88 5.32
CA HIS A 120 4.16 8.58 4.99
C HIS A 120 5.10 7.45 5.46
N HIS A 121 4.57 6.55 6.30
CA HIS A 121 5.40 5.62 7.08
C HIS A 121 6.17 4.58 6.26
N TYR A 122 5.59 4.04 5.19
CA TYR A 122 6.19 2.95 4.40
C TYR A 122 6.92 3.44 3.14
N GLU A 123 7.16 4.74 3.04
CA GLU A 123 8.14 5.25 2.10
C GLU A 123 9.56 4.86 2.52
N LYS A 124 10.34 4.30 1.59
CA LYS A 124 11.71 3.85 1.90
C LYS A 124 12.71 4.97 2.26
N ASN A 125 12.27 6.23 2.19
CA ASN A 125 13.05 7.39 2.60
C ASN A 125 12.90 7.68 4.11
N LEU A 126 11.87 7.14 4.77
CA LEU A 126 11.62 7.39 6.18
C LEU A 126 12.53 6.50 7.04
N PRO A 127 13.25 7.05 8.04
CA PRO A 127 14.03 6.24 8.96
C PRO A 127 13.11 5.39 9.84
N MET A 128 13.59 4.20 10.24
CA MET A 128 12.80 3.26 11.05
C MET A 128 12.30 3.86 12.36
N SER A 129 13.10 4.71 13.02
CA SER A 129 12.73 5.34 14.28
C SER A 129 11.80 6.55 14.12
N GLY A 130 11.55 7.02 12.90
CA GLY A 130 10.84 8.28 12.64
C GLY A 130 11.67 9.51 13.03
N TYR A 131 11.01 10.66 13.12
CA TYR A 131 11.65 11.96 13.41
C TYR A 131 11.37 12.46 14.83
N VAL A 132 10.30 11.97 15.45
CA VAL A 132 9.72 12.55 16.67
C VAL A 132 9.48 11.44 17.68
N ASP A 133 9.85 11.72 18.93
CA ASP A 133 9.49 10.91 20.09
C ASP A 133 8.50 11.67 20.97
N VAL A 134 7.81 10.95 21.85
CA VAL A 134 6.72 11.46 22.65
C VAL A 134 7.03 11.27 24.13
N ARG A 135 7.06 12.37 24.90
CA ARG A 135 7.25 12.34 26.36
C ARG A 135 6.12 13.06 27.09
N TYR A 136 5.86 12.63 28.33
CA TYR A 136 4.99 13.38 29.23
C TYR A 136 5.79 14.49 29.92
N ASP A 137 5.23 15.71 29.94
CA ASP A 137 5.82 16.85 30.62
C ASP A 137 5.00 17.18 31.88
N ASP A 138 5.55 16.90 33.05
CA ASP A 138 4.93 17.16 34.36
C ASP A 138 4.53 18.64 34.59
N PRO A 139 5.35 19.66 34.25
CA PRO A 139 4.98 21.05 34.50
C PRO A 139 3.82 21.52 33.61
N GLU A 140 3.83 21.15 32.32
CA GLU A 140 2.76 21.50 31.38
C GLU A 140 1.54 20.54 31.46
N LYS A 141 1.69 19.40 32.16
CA LYS A 141 0.69 18.32 32.30
C LYS A 141 0.12 17.86 30.95
N ARG A 142 0.97 17.80 29.93
CA ARG A 142 0.60 17.37 28.58
C ARG A 142 1.66 16.46 27.98
N VAL A 143 1.25 15.78 26.93
CA VAL A 143 2.13 15.00 26.08
C VAL A 143 2.78 15.94 25.07
N VAL A 144 4.12 15.95 25.03
CA VAL A 144 4.92 16.80 24.13
C VAL A 144 5.67 15.91 23.14
N SER A 145 5.72 16.38 21.90
CA SER A 145 6.41 15.75 20.78
C SER A 145 7.75 16.45 20.55
N GLU A 146 8.86 15.75 20.69
CA GLU A 146 10.22 16.29 20.56
C GLU A 146 11.03 15.53 19.51
N PRO A 147 12.08 16.13 18.92
CA PRO A 147 12.99 15.41 18.04
C PRO A 147 13.57 14.19 18.73
N ILE A 148 13.67 13.08 17.99
CA ILE A 148 14.09 11.81 18.58
C ILE A 148 15.56 11.83 19.04
N GLU A 149 15.78 11.45 20.29
CA GLU A 149 17.10 11.22 20.88
C GLU A 149 17.15 9.81 21.48
N MET A 150 17.80 8.88 20.77
CA MET A 150 17.89 7.49 21.24
C MET A 150 19.14 7.28 22.09
N THR A 151 18.99 6.62 23.24
CA THR A 151 20.14 6.22 24.07
C THR A 151 21.03 5.17 23.40
N GLN A 152 20.43 4.33 22.54
CA GLN A 152 21.11 3.35 21.71
C GLN A 152 20.58 3.44 20.29
N GLU A 153 21.48 3.61 19.33
CA GLU A 153 21.13 3.64 17.91
C GLU A 153 20.72 2.27 17.37
N PHE A 154 19.93 2.29 16.29
CA PHE A 154 19.55 1.08 15.57
C PHE A 154 20.79 0.42 14.93
N ARG A 155 21.00 -0.87 15.22
CA ARG A 155 22.09 -1.66 14.63
C ARG A 155 21.60 -2.41 13.40
N TYR A 156 22.08 -2.01 12.23
CA TYR A 156 21.85 -2.74 10.99
C TYR A 156 22.85 -3.89 10.88
N PHE A 157 22.34 -5.11 10.78
CA PHE A 157 23.16 -6.30 10.55
C PHE A 157 23.01 -6.73 9.10
N ASP A 158 24.11 -6.76 8.36
CA ASP A 158 24.13 -7.33 7.02
C ASP A 158 24.37 -8.84 7.12
N SER A 159 23.29 -9.61 6.96
CA SER A 159 23.32 -11.07 6.94
C SER A 159 23.27 -11.63 5.52
N ALA A 160 23.57 -10.81 4.50
CA ALA A 160 23.54 -11.27 3.11
C ALA A 160 24.58 -12.39 2.89
N SER A 161 24.12 -13.51 2.32
CA SER A 161 25.01 -14.56 1.84
C SER A 161 25.78 -14.04 0.61
N PRO A 162 27.10 -14.26 0.52
CA PRO A 162 27.87 -13.95 -0.68
C PRO A 162 27.52 -14.84 -1.88
N TRP A 163 26.80 -15.94 -1.64
CA TRP A 163 26.41 -16.89 -2.67
C TRP A 163 25.09 -16.47 -3.32
N GLU A 164 24.99 -16.62 -4.65
CA GLU A 164 23.75 -16.39 -5.38
C GLU A 164 22.71 -17.44 -4.95
N GLU A 165 21.70 -17.00 -4.22
CA GLU A 165 20.53 -17.82 -3.92
C GLU A 165 19.69 -17.98 -5.20
N ARG A 166 19.00 -19.13 -5.32
CA ARG A 166 18.17 -19.40 -6.50
C ARG A 166 17.16 -18.27 -6.69
N SER A 167 17.28 -17.58 -7.82
CA SER A 167 16.26 -16.68 -8.33
C SER A 167 15.10 -17.52 -8.88
N ASP A 168 14.25 -18.02 -7.99
CA ASP A 168 13.02 -18.67 -8.41
C ASP A 168 12.11 -17.62 -9.09
N VAL A 169 11.89 -17.84 -10.39
CA VAL A 169 11.05 -17.08 -11.32
C VAL A 169 9.57 -17.16 -10.93
#